data_AF-A0A517VHM0-F1
#
_entry.id   AF-A0A517VHM0-F1
#
_cell.length_a   1.000
_cell.length_b   1.000
_cell.length_c   1.000
_cell.angle_alpha   90.00
_cell.angle_beta   90.00
_cell.angle_gamma   90.00
#
_symmetry.space_group_name_H-M   'P 1'
#
loop_
_entity.id
_entity.type
_entity.pdbx_description
1 polymer ?
#
loop_
_entity_poly.entity_id
_entity_poly.type
_entity_poly.pdbx_seq_one_letter_code
_entity_poly.pdbx_strand_id
1 'polypeptide(L)'
;MTFHRWVREEKRGRKKYPVGRPGKSVVLRELILKIARETGFGYTRILGELRKLGISRICRQTVKNIVKEAGIEPSPKRSTGTWDQFLKTHSETLWACDFFTKRTVTPRGLVDLYVLVFMHLETREVFVTPSTRSPDSA
;
A
#
# COMPACT_ATOMS: atom_id res chain seq x y z
N MET A 1 -46.23 29.90 -34.55
CA MET A 1 -45.05 29.92 -33.65
C MET A 1 -45.54 30.05 -32.21
N THR A 2 -45.66 28.94 -31.48
CA THR A 2 -46.41 28.88 -30.22
C THR A 2 -45.51 29.23 -29.03
N PHE A 3 -45.97 30.14 -28.16
CA PHE A 3 -45.34 30.61 -26.91
C PHE A 3 -44.74 29.48 -26.06
N HIS A 4 -45.38 28.31 -26.06
CA HIS A 4 -44.91 27.12 -25.33
C HIS A 4 -43.56 26.58 -25.81
N ARG A 5 -43.20 26.78 -27.08
CA ARG A 5 -41.88 26.41 -27.61
C ARG A 5 -40.78 27.30 -27.02
N TRP A 6 -41.06 28.59 -26.85
CA TRP A 6 -40.13 29.56 -26.29
C TRP A 6 -39.83 29.28 -24.81
N VAL A 7 -40.87 28.99 -24.01
CA VAL A 7 -40.70 28.58 -22.61
C VAL A 7 -39.90 27.27 -22.48
N ARG A 8 -40.03 26.36 -23.45
CA ARG A 8 -39.24 25.12 -23.50
C ARG A 8 -37.78 25.35 -23.84
N GLU A 9 -37.49 26.30 -24.74
CA GLU A 9 -36.14 26.68 -25.14
C GLU A 9 -35.43 27.47 -24.02
N GLU A 10 -36.15 28.31 -23.27
CA GLU A 10 -35.61 29.04 -22.12
C GLU A 10 -35.26 28.10 -20.95
N LYS A 11 -36.09 27.07 -20.72
CA LYS A 11 -35.81 26.00 -19.72
C LYS A 11 -34.72 25.02 -20.17
N ARG A 12 -34.40 24.95 -21.47
CA ARG A 12 -33.21 24.25 -21.98
C ARG A 12 -31.99 25.14 -21.72
N GLY A 13 -31.63 25.23 -20.45
CA GLY A 13 -30.55 26.08 -19.97
C GLY A 13 -29.32 26.05 -20.88
N ARG A 14 -28.78 27.24 -21.16
CA ARG A 14 -27.51 27.41 -21.87
C ARG A 14 -26.51 26.38 -21.35
N LYS A 15 -25.92 25.57 -22.24
CA LYS A 15 -24.79 24.70 -21.91
C LYS A 15 -23.75 25.56 -21.19
N LYS A 16 -23.58 25.33 -19.88
CA LYS A 16 -22.49 25.93 -19.12
C LYS A 16 -21.21 25.32 -19.65
N TYR A 17 -20.49 26.07 -20.49
CA TYR A 17 -19.07 25.78 -20.69
C TYR A 17 -18.41 25.85 -19.31
N PRO A 18 -17.63 24.86 -18.89
CA PRO A 18 -16.95 24.93 -17.61
C PRO A 18 -15.98 26.11 -17.67
N VAL A 19 -16.34 27.19 -16.99
CA VAL A 19 -15.44 28.32 -16.72
C VAL A 19 -14.45 27.82 -15.67
N GLY A 20 -13.41 27.14 -16.15
CA GLY A 20 -12.34 26.59 -15.34
C GLY A 20 -10.99 26.89 -15.99
N ARG A 21 -9.95 26.99 -15.16
CA ARG A 21 -8.55 27.16 -15.58
C ARG A 21 -8.27 26.27 -16.78
N PRO A 22 -7.64 26.79 -17.87
CA PRO A 22 -7.31 25.97 -19.03
C PRO A 22 -6.62 24.69 -18.53
N GLY A 23 -7.13 23.54 -18.99
CA GLY A 23 -6.59 22.25 -18.64
C GLY A 23 -5.08 22.26 -18.81
N LYS A 24 -4.35 21.56 -17.93
CA LYS A 24 -2.91 21.36 -18.13
C LYS A 24 -2.67 20.88 -19.57
N SER A 25 -1.57 21.31 -20.19
CA SER A 25 -1.25 21.01 -21.59
C SER A 25 -1.61 19.55 -21.93
N VAL A 26 -2.35 19.36 -23.02
CA VAL A 26 -2.79 18.04 -23.51
C VAL A 26 -1.59 17.08 -23.56
N VAL A 27 -0.44 17.58 -24.01
CA VAL A 27 0.85 16.87 -24.07
C VAL A 27 1.28 16.32 -22.71
N LEU A 28 1.12 17.09 -21.64
CA LEU A 28 1.50 16.66 -20.29
C LEU A 28 0.55 15.58 -19.77
N ARG A 29 -0.75 15.71 -20.07
CA ARG A 29 -1.73 14.68 -19.71
C ARG A 29 -1.41 13.37 -20.43
N GLU A 30 -1.13 13.44 -21.73
CA GLU A 30 -0.74 12.29 -22.54
C GLU A 30 0.55 11.64 -22.03
N LEU A 31 1.57 12.43 -21.69
CA LEU A 31 2.82 11.92 -21.11
C LEU A 31 2.57 11.17 -19.79
N ILE A 32 1.78 11.74 -18.88
CA ILE A 32 1.43 11.10 -17.60
C ILE A 32 0.72 9.76 -17.84
N LEU A 33 -0.25 9.75 -18.76
CA LEU A 33 -1.00 8.53 -19.08
C LEU A 33 -0.14 7.49 -19.78
N LYS A 34 0.78 7.91 -20.66
CA LYS A 34 1.75 7.02 -21.31
C LYS A 34 2.65 6.33 -20.29
N ILE A 35 3.28 7.11 -19.39
CA ILE A 35 4.12 6.56 -18.31
C ILE A 35 3.29 5.59 -17.46
N ALA A 36 2.08 5.98 -17.06
CA ALA A 36 1.22 5.13 -16.23
C ALA A 36 0.87 3.79 -16.88
N ARG A 37 0.55 3.78 -18.18
CA ARG A 37 0.21 2.55 -18.92
C ARG A 37 1.42 1.66 -19.19
N GLU A 38 2.55 2.25 -19.58
CA GLU A 38 3.73 1.49 -20.00
C GLU A 38 4.51 0.90 -18.81
N THR A 39 4.52 1.60 -17.67
CA THR A 39 5.34 1.20 -16.52
C THR A 39 4.54 0.64 -15.34
N GLY A 40 3.23 0.91 -15.32
CA GLY A 40 2.41 0.65 -14.15
C GLY A 40 2.85 1.42 -12.92
N PHE A 41 3.62 2.51 -13.00
CA PHE A 41 4.13 3.18 -11.80
C PHE A 41 3.06 3.79 -10.89
N GLY A 42 3.34 3.81 -9.59
CA GLY A 42 2.55 4.57 -8.62
C GLY A 42 2.75 6.09 -8.78
N TYR A 43 1.78 6.88 -8.32
CA TYR A 43 1.74 8.35 -8.52
C TYR A 43 3.04 9.09 -8.14
N THR A 44 3.66 8.71 -7.03
CA THR A 44 4.88 9.36 -6.54
C THR A 44 6.05 9.10 -7.48
N ARG A 45 6.13 7.89 -8.06
CA ARG A 45 7.19 7.54 -9.00
C ARG A 45 7.02 8.25 -10.32
N ILE A 46 5.79 8.30 -10.85
CA ILE A 46 5.46 9.10 -12.06
C ILE A 46 5.88 10.57 -11.86
N LEU A 47 5.57 11.17 -10.71
CA LEU A 47 5.99 12.54 -10.40
C LEU A 47 7.53 12.69 -10.38
N GLY A 48 8.24 11.70 -9.86
CA GLY A 48 9.71 11.66 -9.90
C GLY A 48 10.26 11.66 -11.32
N GLU A 49 9.70 10.83 -12.21
CA GLU A 49 10.12 10.79 -13.62
C GLU A 49 9.84 12.12 -14.34
N LEU A 50 8.69 12.76 -14.09
CA LEU A 50 8.40 14.09 -14.64
C LEU A 50 9.42 15.14 -14.19
N ARG A 51 9.86 15.10 -12.92
CA ARG A 51 10.88 16.02 -12.40
C ARG A 51 12.23 15.82 -13.08
N LYS A 52 12.62 14.58 -13.39
CA LYS A 52 13.85 14.28 -14.14
C LYS A 52 13.81 14.87 -15.55
N LEU A 53 12.64 14.94 -16.16
CA LEU A 53 12.41 15.58 -17.46
C LEU A 53 12.29 17.12 -17.37
N GLY A 54 12.61 17.73 -16.24
CA GLY A 54 12.52 19.19 -16.02
C GLY A 54 11.10 19.71 -15.73
N ILE A 55 10.10 18.83 -15.64
CA ILE A 55 8.71 19.20 -15.39
C ILE A 55 8.45 19.23 -13.88
N SER A 56 8.79 20.36 -13.24
CA SER A 56 8.71 20.52 -11.79
C SER A 56 7.41 21.18 -11.29
N ARG A 57 6.68 21.91 -12.15
CA ARG A 57 5.46 22.66 -11.80
C ARG A 57 4.17 21.82 -11.75
N ILE A 58 4.26 20.63 -11.15
CA ILE A 58 3.16 19.67 -10.99
C ILE A 58 3.18 19.09 -9.57
N CYS A 59 2.00 18.98 -8.96
CA CYS A 59 1.85 18.28 -7.69
C CYS A 59 1.39 16.82 -7.91
N ARG A 60 1.67 15.96 -6.91
CA ARG A 60 1.24 14.55 -6.90
C ARG A 60 -0.27 14.39 -7.11
N GLN A 61 -1.07 15.32 -6.57
CA GLN A 61 -2.53 15.28 -6.70
C GLN A 61 -3.00 15.46 -8.15
N THR A 62 -2.30 16.28 -8.95
CA THR A 62 -2.59 16.42 -10.38
C THR A 62 -2.33 15.12 -11.12
N VAL A 63 -1.21 14.45 -10.85
CA VAL A 63 -0.90 13.13 -11.42
C VAL A 63 -1.97 12.11 -11.03
N LYS A 64 -2.36 12.07 -9.74
CA LYS A 64 -3.41 11.20 -9.23
C LYS A 64 -4.74 11.40 -9.96
N ASN A 65 -5.19 12.66 -10.09
CA ASN A 65 -6.46 12.97 -10.74
C ASN A 65 -6.47 12.55 -12.21
N ILE A 66 -5.40 12.86 -12.96
CA ILE A 66 -5.28 12.50 -14.38
C ILE A 66 -5.35 10.98 -14.58
N VAL A 67 -4.57 10.23 -13.81
CA VAL A 67 -4.50 8.77 -13.90
C VAL A 67 -5.84 8.13 -13.48
N LYS A 68 -6.47 8.65 -12.41
CA LYS A 68 -7.78 8.18 -11.93
C LYS A 68 -8.90 8.47 -12.92
N GLU A 69 -8.94 9.66 -13.52
CA GLU A 69 -9.92 10.03 -14.56
C GLU A 69 -9.82 9.15 -15.79
N ALA A 70 -8.62 8.62 -16.09
CA ALA A 70 -8.40 7.69 -17.18
C ALA A 70 -8.70 6.22 -16.83
N GLY A 71 -9.16 5.94 -15.61
CA GLY A 71 -9.46 4.58 -15.14
C GLY A 71 -8.23 3.68 -15.03
N ILE A 72 -7.01 4.24 -15.03
CA ILE A 72 -5.78 3.46 -14.89
C ILE A 72 -5.55 3.25 -13.40
N GLU A 73 -5.57 2.00 -12.96
CA GLU A 73 -5.09 1.67 -11.63
C GLU A 73 -3.56 1.87 -11.62
N PRO A 74 -3.03 2.77 -10.76
CA PRO A 74 -1.59 2.89 -10.58
C PRO A 74 -1.10 1.60 -9.95
N SER A 75 0.17 1.26 -10.20
CA SER A 75 0.89 0.06 -9.74
C SER A 75 0.08 -0.79 -8.81
N PRO A 76 -0.23 -2.07 -9.16
CA PRO A 76 -0.96 -2.96 -8.27
C PRO A 76 -0.39 -2.75 -6.88
N LYS A 77 -1.25 -2.28 -5.95
CA LYS A 77 -0.90 -2.06 -4.54
C LYS A 77 0.02 -3.20 -4.21
N ARG A 78 1.31 -2.95 -3.95
CA ARG A 78 2.35 -3.98 -3.81
C ARG A 78 1.64 -5.21 -3.28
N SER A 79 1.30 -6.14 -4.17
CA SER A 79 0.72 -7.39 -3.70
C SER A 79 1.97 -8.06 -3.21
N THR A 80 2.35 -7.70 -1.97
CA THR A 80 2.92 -8.67 -1.06
C THR A 80 2.08 -9.89 -1.35
N GLY A 81 2.70 -10.95 -1.89
CA GLY A 81 1.99 -12.20 -2.10
C GLY A 81 1.15 -12.50 -0.87
N THR A 82 0.09 -13.29 -1.02
CA THR A 82 -0.70 -13.67 0.15
C THR A 82 0.26 -14.17 1.24
N TRP A 83 -0.09 -13.99 2.51
CA TRP A 83 0.75 -14.47 3.61
C TRP A 83 1.18 -15.92 3.40
N ASP A 84 0.31 -16.74 2.81
CA ASP A 84 0.60 -18.11 2.39
C ASP A 84 1.73 -18.21 1.36
N GLN A 85 1.75 -17.34 0.34
CA GLN A 85 2.80 -17.31 -0.69
C GLN A 85 4.13 -16.84 -0.11
N PHE A 86 4.11 -15.87 0.80
CA PHE A 86 5.29 -15.44 1.52
C PHE A 86 5.88 -16.57 2.37
N LEU A 87 5.02 -17.26 3.14
CA LEU A 87 5.42 -18.39 3.97
C LEU A 87 5.99 -19.53 3.12
N LYS A 88 5.33 -19.93 2.03
CA LYS A 88 5.85 -20.96 1.11
C LYS A 88 7.20 -20.63 0.49
N THR A 89 7.53 -19.35 0.35
CA THR A 89 8.78 -18.93 -0.29
C THR A 89 9.95 -18.85 0.71
N HIS A 90 9.65 -18.67 2.01
CA HIS A 90 10.67 -18.39 3.03
C HIS A 90 10.61 -19.37 4.22
N SER A 91 9.72 -20.34 4.22
CA SER A 91 9.54 -21.28 5.34
C SER A 91 10.79 -22.10 5.66
N GLU A 92 11.64 -22.36 4.66
CA GLU A 92 12.94 -23.03 4.81
C GLU A 92 13.96 -22.23 5.62
N THR A 93 13.80 -20.91 5.75
CA THR A 93 14.76 -20.05 6.47
C THR A 93 14.15 -19.35 7.67
N LEU A 94 12.82 -19.41 7.82
CA LEU A 94 12.11 -18.73 8.90
C LEU A 94 11.98 -19.58 10.16
N TRP A 95 12.27 -18.93 11.29
CA TRP A 95 12.06 -19.45 12.63
C TRP A 95 11.02 -18.59 13.35
N ALA A 96 10.02 -19.23 13.95
CA ALA A 96 9.15 -18.60 14.93
C ALA A 96 9.85 -18.68 16.29
N CYS A 97 9.92 -17.56 16.99
CA CYS A 97 10.44 -17.48 18.35
C CYS A 97 9.30 -17.07 19.28
N ASP A 98 9.13 -17.80 20.37
CA ASP A 98 8.16 -17.47 21.41
C ASP A 98 8.71 -17.83 22.79
N PHE A 99 8.19 -17.23 23.84
CA PHE A 99 8.59 -17.53 25.22
C PHE A 99 7.36 -17.80 26.08
N PHE A 100 7.49 -18.71 27.05
CA PHE A 100 6.42 -18.95 28.01
C PHE A 100 6.95 -19.02 29.44
N THR A 101 6.06 -18.72 30.38
CA THR A 101 6.36 -18.66 31.80
C THR A 101 5.66 -19.81 32.53
N LYS A 102 6.42 -20.54 33.37
CA LYS A 102 5.89 -21.56 34.26
C LYS A 102 6.22 -21.23 35.71
N ARG A 103 5.18 -21.03 36.51
CA ARG A 103 5.31 -20.87 37.96
C ARG A 103 5.63 -22.21 38.61
N THR A 104 6.72 -22.27 39.36
CA THR A 104 7.24 -23.49 39.98
C THR A 104 7.44 -23.28 41.49
N VAL A 105 7.10 -24.30 42.27
CA VAL A 105 7.34 -24.31 43.72
C VAL A 105 8.78 -24.71 43.99
N THR A 106 9.49 -23.92 44.78
CA THR A 106 10.81 -24.27 45.30
C THR A 106 10.78 -24.25 46.83
N PRO A 107 11.76 -24.88 47.52
CA PRO A 107 11.85 -24.82 48.98
C PRO A 107 11.94 -23.38 49.55
N ARG A 108 12.30 -22.39 48.73
CA ARG A 108 12.41 -20.97 49.12
C ARG A 108 11.19 -20.14 48.72
N GLY A 109 10.15 -20.75 48.16
CA GLY A 109 8.94 -20.08 47.69
C GLY A 109 8.62 -20.34 46.21
N LEU A 110 7.60 -19.64 45.70
CA LEU A 110 7.20 -19.70 44.30
C LEU A 110 8.17 -18.88 43.43
N VAL A 111 8.60 -19.45 42.31
CA VAL A 111 9.44 -18.78 41.33
C VAL A 111 8.83 -18.91 39.93
N ASP A 112 8.97 -17.87 39.12
CA ASP A 112 8.62 -17.92 37.71
C ASP A 112 9.84 -18.37 36.91
N LEU A 113 9.65 -19.39 36.07
CA LEU A 113 10.63 -19.88 35.12
C LEU A 113 10.22 -19.50 33.72
N TYR A 114 11.13 -18.93 32.97
CA TYR A 114 10.95 -18.52 31.59
C TYR A 114 11.68 -19.49 30.69
N VAL A 115 11.04 -19.88 29.59
CA VAL A 115 11.60 -20.78 28.57
C VAL A 115 11.42 -20.13 27.21
N LEU A 116 12.50 -20.05 26.44
CA LEU A 116 12.47 -19.58 25.06
C LEU A 116 12.39 -20.78 24.12
N VAL A 117 11.54 -20.66 23.11
CA VAL A 117 11.24 -21.71 22.14
C VAL A 117 11.43 -21.16 20.73
N PHE A 118 12.12 -21.93 19.91
CA PHE A 118 12.31 -21.67 18.49
C PHE A 118 11.64 -22.81 17.71
N MET A 119 10.82 -22.47 16.71
CA MET A 119 10.17 -23.44 15.84
C MET A 119 10.51 -23.14 14.39
N HIS A 120 11.06 -24.12 13.69
CA HIS A 120 11.31 -24.01 12.26
C HIS A 120 9.98 -24.08 11.50
N LEU A 121 9.69 -23.12 10.62
CA LEU A 121 8.37 -23.03 9.98
C LEU A 121 8.08 -24.16 9.00
N GLU A 122 9.09 -24.62 8.25
CA GLU A 122 8.95 -25.75 7.30
C GLU A 122 8.82 -27.10 8.01
N THR A 123 9.86 -27.53 8.76
CA THR A 123 9.93 -28.87 9.37
C THR A 123 9.09 -29.03 10.62
N ARG A 124 8.62 -27.93 11.22
CA ARG A 124 7.95 -27.91 12.53
C ARG A 124 8.79 -28.47 13.68
N GLU A 125 10.11 -28.52 13.49
CA GLU A 125 11.05 -28.87 14.56
C GLU A 125 11.13 -27.76 15.60
N VAL A 126 11.20 -28.15 16.86
CA VAL A 126 11.17 -27.23 17.99
C VAL A 126 12.45 -27.37 18.80
N PHE A 127 13.11 -26.24 19.04
CA PHE A 127 14.29 -26.12 19.89
C PHE A 127 13.93 -25.30 21.12
N VAL A 128 14.25 -25.82 22.30
CA VAL A 128 13.87 -25.24 23.58
C VAL A 128 15.11 -24.93 24.39
N THR A 129 15.22 -23.72 24.93
CA THR A 129 16.32 -23.36 25.82
C THR A 129 16.13 -23.96 27.21
N PRO A 130 17.20 -24.13 28.00
CA PRO A 130 17.07 -24.33 29.43
C PRO A 130 16.20 -23.22 30.05
N SER A 131 15.44 -23.55 31.09
CA SER A 131 14.61 -22.59 31.80
C SER A 131 15.47 -21.63 32.63
N THR A 132 15.17 -20.34 32.59
CA THR A 132 15.83 -19.30 33.39
C THR A 132 14.86 -18.63 34.37
N ARG A 133 15.38 -18.12 35.49
CA ARG A 133 14.64 -17.24 36.41
C ARG A 133 14.75 -15.76 36.04
N SER A 134 15.69 -15.42 35.15
CA SER A 134 15.93 -14.07 34.68
C SER A 134 15.77 -14.05 33.15
N PRO A 135 14.66 -13.52 32.63
CA PRO A 135 14.36 -13.56 31.20
C PRO A 135 15.29 -12.66 30.36
N ASP A 136 15.94 -11.68 30.97
CA ASP A 136 16.75 -10.66 30.28
C ASP A 136 18.26 -10.84 30.47
N SER A 137 18.68 -11.87 31.20
CA SER A 137 20.11 -12.15 31.48
C SER A 137 20.63 -13.21 30.52
N ALA A 138 21.02 -12.75 29.32
CA ALA A 138 21.85 -13.50 28.38
C ALA A 138 23.34 -13.22 28.62
#